data_AF-A0A6J8C3H2-F1
#
_entry.id   AF-A0A6J8C3H2-F1
#
_cell.length_a   1.000
_cell.length_b   1.000
_cell.length_c   1.000
_cell.angle_alpha   90.00
_cell.angle_beta   90.00
_cell.angle_gamma   90.00
#
_symmetry.space_group_name_H-M   'P 1'
#
loop_
_entity.id
_entity.type
_entity.pdbx_description
1 polymer ?
#
loop_
_entity_poly.entity_id
_entity_poly.type
_entity_poly.pdbx_seq_one_letter_code
_entity_poly.pdbx_strand_id
1 'polypeptide(L)'
;MSNYGSWSLPQLKEELRKRKTRIPGRKHELIERLEAYDKNKDFGNQDEVGEGYSMTLPDSFLYKDVNSGNEFVDFKMETIEVYLKPTEKALDSDAKNLYREKFLKYIRLAKYDNTFFVKSESRAQMKRTVSYKIDVAIDENGSLDECQCECAVGMGPNAHCKHVCCLLLALQNFSSSGEILSEETCTQRLQTCKPYKGSPIKANSLPLTNKKGSEVQFDPRPAKYRNCANYNDFFRNVCLNRRGVSKFPISQLYPPANVYAVASDHDYLEGHPEDRWLKDANISHISENRIKCIESLTAG
;
A
#
# COMPACT_ATOMS: atom_id res chain seq x y z
N MET A 1 -37.90 5.05 25.56
CA MET A 1 -36.49 5.17 25.98
C MET A 1 -36.35 4.47 27.31
N SER A 2 -35.56 3.41 27.36
CA SER A 2 -35.32 2.62 28.58
C SER A 2 -34.42 3.42 29.53
N ASN A 3 -34.82 3.55 30.80
CA ASN A 3 -34.00 4.24 31.80
C ASN A 3 -32.97 3.27 32.41
N TYR A 4 -31.80 3.17 31.78
CA TYR A 4 -30.70 2.29 32.22
C TYR A 4 -29.98 2.77 33.50
N GLY A 5 -30.25 4.00 33.95
CA GLY A 5 -29.66 4.56 35.17
C GLY A 5 -30.05 3.80 36.45
N SER A 6 -31.28 3.26 36.48
CA SER A 6 -31.82 2.52 37.63
C SER A 6 -31.34 1.06 37.70
N TRP A 7 -30.64 0.57 36.68
CA TRP A 7 -30.23 -0.82 36.62
C TRP A 7 -28.96 -1.09 37.43
N SER A 8 -28.84 -2.33 37.91
CA SER A 8 -27.65 -2.83 38.57
C SER A 8 -26.57 -3.19 37.54
N LEU A 9 -25.29 -3.18 37.96
CA LEU A 9 -24.16 -3.56 37.10
C LEU A 9 -24.30 -4.96 36.47
N PRO A 10 -24.77 -5.99 37.19
CA PRO A 10 -25.03 -7.30 36.60
C PRO A 10 -26.07 -7.26 35.48
N GLN A 11 -27.17 -6.52 35.66
CA GLN A 11 -28.22 -6.38 34.65
C GLN A 11 -27.72 -5.67 33.38
N LEU A 12 -26.93 -4.60 33.52
CA LEU A 12 -26.33 -3.89 32.39
C LEU A 12 -25.38 -4.80 31.59
N LYS A 13 -24.56 -5.61 32.28
CA LYS A 13 -23.64 -6.55 31.63
C LYS A 13 -24.37 -7.69 30.92
N GLU A 14 -25.47 -8.16 31.49
CA GLU A 14 -26.28 -9.22 30.88
C GLU A 14 -26.95 -8.76 29.60
N GLU A 15 -27.52 -7.54 29.57
CA GLU A 15 -28.06 -6.98 28.33
C GLU A 15 -26.97 -6.70 27.28
N LEU A 16 -25.81 -6.18 27.68
CA LEU A 16 -24.68 -6.01 26.76
C LEU A 16 -24.18 -7.35 26.20
N ARG A 17 -24.27 -8.44 26.99
CA ARG A 17 -23.93 -9.80 26.57
C ARG A 17 -24.96 -10.36 25.58
N LYS A 18 -26.26 -10.16 25.82
CA LYS A 18 -27.32 -10.51 24.86
C LYS A 18 -27.12 -9.83 23.51
N ARG A 19 -26.68 -8.56 23.52
CA ARG A 19 -26.36 -7.78 22.32
C ARG A 19 -24.98 -8.08 21.70
N LYS A 20 -24.24 -9.09 22.22
CA LYS A 20 -22.90 -9.50 21.75
C LYS A 20 -21.86 -8.36 21.71
N THR A 21 -21.89 -7.48 22.70
CA THR A 21 -21.05 -6.28 22.72
C THR A 21 -19.89 -6.40 23.72
N ARG A 22 -19.00 -5.40 23.73
CA ARG A 22 -17.91 -5.29 24.71
C ARG A 22 -18.47 -4.99 26.11
N ILE A 23 -18.14 -5.86 27.06
CA ILE A 23 -18.57 -5.83 28.47
C ILE A 23 -17.66 -5.02 29.44
N PRO A 24 -16.38 -4.71 29.17
CA PRO A 24 -15.58 -3.94 30.12
C PRO A 24 -16.02 -2.46 30.17
N GLY A 25 -15.92 -1.86 31.36
CA GLY A 25 -16.19 -0.44 31.60
C GLY A 25 -16.81 -0.13 32.96
N ARG A 26 -16.85 1.17 33.31
CA ARG A 26 -17.57 1.68 34.50
C ARG A 26 -19.08 1.75 34.24
N LYS A 27 -19.90 1.84 35.29
CA LYS A 27 -21.39 1.84 35.18
C LYS A 27 -21.91 2.85 34.15
N HIS A 28 -21.40 4.08 34.17
CA HIS A 28 -21.80 5.13 33.23
C HIS A 28 -21.48 4.75 31.77
N GLU A 29 -20.31 4.16 31.51
CA GLU A 29 -19.89 3.75 30.15
C GLU A 29 -20.78 2.61 29.61
N LEU A 30 -21.25 1.72 30.49
CA LEU A 30 -22.18 0.65 30.11
C LEU A 30 -23.57 1.20 29.79
N ILE A 31 -24.03 2.20 30.55
CA ILE A 31 -25.30 2.90 30.32
C ILE A 31 -25.26 3.65 28.99
N GLU A 32 -24.23 4.48 28.78
CA GLU A 32 -24.04 5.24 27.53
C GLU A 32 -23.99 4.32 26.31
N ARG A 33 -23.35 3.15 26.46
CA ARG A 33 -23.31 2.13 25.41
C ARG A 33 -24.68 1.56 25.10
N LEU A 34 -25.47 1.16 26.10
CA LEU A 34 -26.83 0.66 25.87
C LEU A 34 -27.75 1.73 25.27
N GLU A 35 -27.62 2.99 25.72
CA GLU A 35 -28.36 4.11 25.15
C GLU A 35 -27.97 4.38 23.68
N ALA A 36 -26.69 4.26 23.34
CA ALA A 36 -26.21 4.38 21.96
C ALA A 36 -26.76 3.27 21.06
N TYR A 37 -26.84 2.04 21.58
CA TYR A 37 -27.41 0.91 20.86
C TYR A 37 -28.91 1.07 20.65
N ASP A 38 -29.66 1.50 21.67
CA ASP A 38 -31.09 1.82 21.54
C ASP A 38 -31.34 2.96 20.54
N LYS A 39 -30.51 4.01 20.57
CA LYS A 39 -30.56 5.12 19.59
C LYS A 39 -30.32 4.61 18.17
N ASN A 40 -29.39 3.67 18.00
CA ASN A 40 -29.06 3.06 16.71
C ASN A 40 -29.94 1.83 16.38
N LYS A 41 -31.04 1.59 17.12
CA LYS A 41 -31.92 0.42 16.97
C LYS A 41 -31.17 -0.91 16.86
N ASP A 42 -30.11 -1.10 17.65
CA ASP A 42 -29.24 -2.29 17.60
C ASP A 42 -28.70 -2.63 16.19
N PHE A 43 -28.43 -1.58 15.37
CA PHE A 43 -28.08 -1.69 13.95
C PHE A 43 -29.19 -2.27 13.05
N GLY A 44 -30.42 -2.36 13.56
CA GLY A 44 -31.60 -2.89 12.88
C GLY A 44 -32.31 -1.88 11.97
N ASN A 45 -31.96 -0.59 12.04
CA ASN A 45 -32.18 0.27 10.89
C ASN A 45 -31.04 -0.02 9.90
N GLN A 46 -31.34 -0.83 8.88
CA GLN A 46 -30.94 -0.42 7.55
C GLN A 46 -31.66 0.90 7.34
N ASP A 47 -31.07 2.00 7.82
CA ASP A 47 -31.26 3.23 7.07
C ASP A 47 -30.86 2.80 5.66
N GLU A 48 -31.83 2.80 4.74
CA GLU A 48 -31.49 2.88 3.32
C GLU A 48 -30.32 3.86 3.29
N VAL A 49 -29.15 3.39 2.87
CA VAL A 49 -28.01 4.26 2.65
C VAL A 49 -28.54 5.22 1.61
N GLY A 50 -29.12 6.34 2.06
CA GLY A 50 -29.92 7.23 1.24
C GLY A 50 -29.04 7.55 0.06
N GLU A 51 -29.52 7.18 -1.13
CA GLU A 51 -28.75 7.02 -2.35
C GLU A 51 -27.51 7.90 -2.29
N GLY A 52 -26.39 7.30 -1.86
CA GLY A 52 -25.17 8.07 -1.69
C GLY A 52 -24.91 8.74 -3.02
N TYR A 53 -24.78 10.06 -3.04
CA TYR A 53 -24.63 10.80 -4.29
C TYR A 53 -23.56 10.14 -5.15
N SER A 54 -23.99 9.44 -6.19
CA SER A 54 -23.13 8.55 -6.96
C SER A 54 -23.17 9.02 -8.39
N MET A 55 -22.05 9.57 -8.82
CA MET A 55 -21.74 9.74 -10.22
C MET A 55 -21.83 8.39 -10.95
N THR A 56 -22.34 8.37 -12.18
CA THR A 56 -22.28 7.16 -13.01
C THR A 56 -20.87 7.02 -13.58
N LEU A 57 -20.15 5.97 -13.19
CA LEU A 57 -18.75 5.78 -13.59
C LEU A 57 -18.61 4.55 -14.49
N PRO A 58 -17.79 4.63 -15.56
CA PRO A 58 -17.48 3.47 -16.38
C PRO A 58 -16.62 2.46 -15.60
N ASP A 59 -16.53 1.25 -16.15
CA ASP A 59 -15.78 0.16 -15.55
C ASP A 59 -14.30 0.54 -15.32
N SER A 60 -13.75 0.09 -14.20
CA SER A 60 -12.41 0.45 -13.74
C SER A 60 -11.31 -0.01 -14.71
N PHE A 61 -11.56 -1.03 -15.53
CA PHE A 61 -10.63 -1.55 -16.53
C PHE A 61 -10.42 -0.62 -17.74
N LEU A 62 -11.35 0.31 -18.00
CA LEU A 62 -11.25 1.24 -19.13
C LEU A 62 -10.27 2.40 -18.87
N TYR A 63 -9.89 2.60 -17.60
CA TYR A 63 -9.02 3.69 -17.19
C TYR A 63 -7.56 3.42 -17.49
N LYS A 64 -6.91 4.38 -18.13
CA LYS A 64 -5.48 4.37 -18.43
C LYS A 64 -4.80 5.58 -17.80
N ASP A 65 -3.55 5.41 -17.36
CA ASP A 65 -2.76 6.51 -16.80
C ASP A 65 -2.50 7.59 -17.86
N VAL A 66 -2.50 8.86 -17.42
CA VAL A 66 -2.27 9.98 -18.34
C VAL A 66 -0.82 10.06 -18.77
N ASN A 67 -0.58 10.08 -20.08
CA ASN A 67 0.70 10.29 -20.73
C ASN A 67 0.55 11.33 -21.86
N SER A 68 1.67 11.86 -22.36
CA SER A 68 1.69 12.87 -23.42
C SER A 68 1.12 12.42 -24.77
N GLY A 69 0.89 11.12 -24.96
CA GLY A 69 0.30 10.56 -26.17
C GLY A 69 -1.21 10.30 -26.07
N ASN A 70 -1.85 10.58 -24.93
CA ASN A 70 -3.29 10.41 -24.79
C ASN A 70 -4.02 11.58 -25.46
N GLU A 71 -5.01 11.25 -26.29
CA GLU A 71 -5.96 12.23 -26.82
C GLU A 71 -6.84 12.73 -25.67
N PHE A 72 -6.81 14.04 -25.45
CA PHE A 72 -7.65 14.72 -24.46
C PHE A 72 -8.23 15.98 -25.10
N VAL A 73 -9.39 16.41 -24.59
CA VAL A 73 -10.09 17.58 -25.09
C VAL A 73 -9.29 18.85 -24.80
N ASP A 74 -9.38 19.85 -25.67
CA ASP A 74 -8.82 21.19 -25.43
C ASP A 74 -9.54 21.84 -24.22
N PHE A 75 -8.99 21.64 -23.03
CA PHE A 75 -9.59 22.05 -21.77
C PHE A 75 -9.03 23.39 -21.33
N LYS A 76 -9.83 24.44 -21.51
CA LYS A 76 -9.39 25.82 -21.28
C LYS A 76 -9.73 26.34 -19.89
N MET A 77 -9.04 27.41 -19.50
CA MET A 77 -9.25 28.04 -18.19
C MET A 77 -10.67 28.63 -18.07
N GLU A 78 -11.24 29.13 -19.16
CA GLU A 78 -12.58 29.72 -19.18
C GLU A 78 -13.65 28.72 -18.75
N THR A 79 -13.49 27.42 -19.08
CA THR A 79 -14.42 26.37 -18.64
C THR A 79 -14.43 26.24 -17.12
N ILE A 80 -13.25 26.31 -16.48
CA ILE A 80 -13.14 26.24 -15.02
C ILE A 80 -13.84 27.44 -14.38
N GLU A 81 -13.65 28.63 -14.94
CA GLU A 81 -14.30 29.85 -14.44
C GLU A 81 -15.83 29.78 -14.59
N VAL A 82 -16.32 29.27 -15.73
CA VAL A 82 -17.76 29.05 -15.95
C VAL A 82 -18.33 28.05 -14.94
N TYR A 83 -17.63 26.95 -14.67
CA TYR A 83 -18.05 25.95 -13.70
C TYR A 83 -18.09 26.47 -12.26
N LEU A 84 -17.16 27.35 -11.88
CA LEU A 84 -17.11 27.91 -10.53
C LEU A 84 -18.07 29.10 -10.31
N LYS A 85 -18.47 29.79 -11.38
CA LYS A 85 -19.33 30.98 -11.34
C LYS A 85 -20.63 30.82 -10.54
N PRO A 86 -21.40 29.70 -10.64
CA PRO A 86 -22.62 29.50 -9.85
C PRO A 86 -22.39 29.49 -8.34
N THR A 87 -21.18 29.15 -7.90
CA THR A 87 -20.81 29.12 -6.47
C THR A 87 -20.21 30.42 -5.97
N GLU A 88 -20.10 31.45 -6.83
CA GLU A 88 -19.42 32.72 -6.57
C GLU A 88 -17.96 32.55 -6.09
N LYS A 89 -17.35 31.39 -6.36
CA LYS A 89 -15.96 31.10 -6.01
C LYS A 89 -15.04 31.42 -7.17
N ALA A 90 -13.92 32.08 -6.86
CA ALA A 90 -12.78 32.13 -7.75
C ALA A 90 -11.91 30.87 -7.58
N LEU A 91 -11.02 30.62 -8.54
CA LEU A 91 -10.03 29.55 -8.44
C LEU A 91 -9.14 29.77 -7.20
N ASP A 92 -9.32 28.91 -6.20
CA ASP A 92 -8.69 28.99 -4.89
C ASP A 92 -7.16 28.99 -4.98
N SER A 93 -6.51 29.84 -4.17
CA SER A 93 -5.05 29.85 -4.02
C SER A 93 -4.56 28.52 -3.42
N ASP A 94 -5.37 27.89 -2.55
CA ASP A 94 -5.07 26.58 -1.98
C ASP A 94 -5.02 25.48 -3.04
N ALA A 95 -5.93 25.51 -4.03
CA ALA A 95 -5.93 24.55 -5.13
C ALA A 95 -4.65 24.68 -5.98
N LYS A 96 -4.21 25.92 -6.25
CA LYS A 96 -2.94 26.19 -6.95
C LYS A 96 -1.73 25.69 -6.16
N ASN A 97 -1.74 25.87 -4.84
CA ASN A 97 -0.67 25.39 -3.96
C ASN A 97 -0.62 23.86 -3.92
N LEU A 98 -1.76 23.18 -3.80
CA LEU A 98 -1.86 21.73 -3.85
C LEU A 98 -1.26 21.16 -5.15
N TYR A 99 -1.54 21.79 -6.29
CA TYR A 99 -0.99 21.37 -7.57
C TYR A 99 0.53 21.58 -7.65
N ARG A 100 1.02 22.77 -7.26
CA ARG A 100 2.45 23.09 -7.25
C ARG A 100 3.26 22.18 -6.32
N GLU A 101 2.70 21.79 -5.18
CA GLU A 101 3.34 20.91 -4.20
C GLU A 101 3.17 19.41 -4.51
N LYS A 102 2.60 19.05 -5.67
CA LYS A 102 2.48 17.66 -6.16
C LYS A 102 1.64 16.75 -5.26
N PHE A 103 0.48 17.24 -4.79
CA PHE A 103 -0.43 16.46 -3.93
C PHE A 103 -1.28 15.43 -4.70
N LEU A 104 -1.37 15.53 -6.02
CA LEU A 104 -2.09 14.58 -6.88
C LEU A 104 -1.24 13.33 -7.09
N LYS A 105 -1.75 12.15 -6.73
CA LYS A 105 -1.00 10.88 -6.83
C LYS A 105 -0.94 10.37 -8.25
N TYR A 106 -2.08 10.33 -8.92
CA TYR A 106 -2.23 9.90 -10.29
C TYR A 106 -3.45 10.56 -10.92
N ILE A 107 -3.47 10.60 -12.24
CA ILE A 107 -4.64 10.93 -13.05
C ILE A 107 -4.80 9.81 -14.06
N ARG A 108 -6.03 9.32 -14.21
CA ARG A 108 -6.42 8.28 -15.15
C ARG A 108 -7.60 8.75 -15.98
N LEU A 109 -7.56 8.45 -17.27
CA LEU A 109 -8.60 8.79 -18.23
C LEU A 109 -9.26 7.52 -18.76
N ALA A 110 -10.57 7.56 -18.89
CA ALA A 110 -11.36 6.61 -19.67
C ALA A 110 -12.25 7.42 -20.62
N LYS A 111 -12.24 7.05 -21.90
CA LYS A 111 -13.24 7.55 -22.85
C LYS A 111 -14.35 6.50 -22.94
N TYR A 112 -15.58 6.89 -22.64
CA TYR A 112 -16.75 6.04 -22.79
C TYR A 112 -17.82 6.84 -23.53
N ASP A 113 -18.33 6.29 -24.63
CA ASP A 113 -19.18 7.00 -25.58
C ASP A 113 -18.56 8.35 -26.01
N ASN A 114 -19.19 9.45 -25.60
CA ASN A 114 -18.81 10.84 -25.89
C ASN A 114 -18.41 11.61 -24.61
N THR A 115 -18.08 10.91 -23.52
CA THR A 115 -17.64 11.53 -22.28
C THR A 115 -16.29 11.00 -21.85
N PHE A 116 -15.45 11.92 -21.40
CA PHE A 116 -14.17 11.65 -20.79
C PHE A 116 -14.34 11.59 -19.28
N PHE A 117 -14.14 10.41 -18.72
CA PHE A 117 -14.13 10.19 -17.28
C PHE A 117 -12.70 10.26 -16.76
N VAL A 118 -12.48 11.13 -15.79
CA VAL A 118 -11.20 11.34 -15.13
C VAL A 118 -11.28 10.80 -13.70
N LYS A 119 -10.36 9.91 -13.37
CA LYS A 119 -10.16 9.40 -12.01
C LYS A 119 -8.83 9.88 -11.46
N SER A 120 -8.83 10.45 -10.28
CA SER A 120 -7.60 10.84 -9.60
C SER A 120 -7.69 10.64 -8.10
N GLU A 121 -6.54 10.69 -7.45
CA GLU A 121 -6.44 10.62 -6.00
C GLU A 121 -5.53 11.75 -5.51
N SER A 122 -5.98 12.51 -4.51
CA SER A 122 -5.25 13.65 -3.94
C SER A 122 -4.99 13.44 -2.45
N ARG A 123 -3.80 13.80 -1.98
CA ARG A 123 -3.46 13.74 -0.54
C ARG A 123 -4.18 14.84 0.24
N ALA A 124 -4.53 14.56 1.49
CA ALA A 124 -5.00 15.60 2.40
C ALA A 124 -3.85 16.54 2.81
N GLN A 125 -4.09 17.85 2.79
CA GLN A 125 -3.08 18.88 3.08
C GLN A 125 -2.37 18.69 4.43
N MET A 126 -3.13 18.39 5.48
CA MET A 126 -2.61 18.29 6.86
C MET A 126 -2.15 16.87 7.26
N LYS A 127 -2.65 15.83 6.57
CA LYS A 127 -2.38 14.43 6.90
C LYS A 127 -2.07 13.67 5.62
N ARG A 128 -0.80 13.65 5.21
CA ARG A 128 -0.36 13.00 3.97
C ARG A 128 -0.64 11.49 3.90
N THR A 129 -0.93 10.84 5.02
CA THR A 129 -1.39 9.43 5.03
C THR A 129 -2.81 9.26 4.52
N VAL A 130 -3.63 10.31 4.58
CA VAL A 130 -5.01 10.32 4.09
C VAL A 130 -5.03 10.83 2.65
N SER A 131 -5.84 10.18 1.82
CA SER A 131 -6.09 10.55 0.44
C SER A 131 -7.59 10.56 0.16
N TYR A 132 -7.99 11.39 -0.81
CA TYR A 132 -9.34 11.53 -1.29
C TYR A 132 -9.38 11.19 -2.77
N LYS A 133 -10.27 10.29 -3.15
CA LYS A 133 -10.56 10.04 -4.57
C LYS A 133 -11.42 11.16 -5.13
N ILE A 134 -11.15 11.48 -6.38
CA ILE A 134 -11.82 12.54 -7.13
C ILE A 134 -12.17 11.95 -8.50
N ASP A 135 -13.44 12.08 -8.85
CA ASP A 135 -14.00 11.63 -10.10
C ASP A 135 -14.59 12.84 -10.84
N VAL A 136 -14.34 12.96 -12.14
CA VAL A 136 -14.84 14.06 -12.98
C VAL A 136 -15.27 13.53 -14.34
N ALA A 137 -16.41 13.99 -14.86
CA ALA A 137 -16.86 13.75 -16.23
C ALA A 137 -16.77 15.06 -17.03
N ILE A 138 -16.23 14.93 -18.24
CA ILE A 138 -16.03 16.02 -19.18
C ILE A 138 -16.61 15.58 -20.52
N ASP A 139 -17.44 16.43 -21.12
CA ASP A 139 -17.97 16.23 -22.47
C ASP A 139 -16.87 16.35 -23.55
N GLU A 140 -17.10 15.84 -24.76
CA GLU A 140 -16.17 16.03 -25.90
C GLU A 140 -15.91 17.50 -26.24
N ASN A 141 -16.86 18.39 -25.88
CA ASN A 141 -16.73 19.84 -26.08
C ASN A 141 -15.85 20.52 -25.01
N GLY A 142 -15.43 19.77 -23.98
CA GLY A 142 -14.61 20.28 -22.89
C GLY A 142 -15.42 20.92 -21.77
N SER A 143 -16.74 20.75 -21.75
CA SER A 143 -17.63 21.18 -20.66
C SER A 143 -17.58 20.19 -19.51
N LEU A 144 -17.67 20.70 -18.28
CA LEU A 144 -17.76 19.88 -17.07
C LEU A 144 -19.20 19.49 -16.78
N ASP A 145 -19.46 18.19 -16.70
CA ASP A 145 -20.80 17.65 -16.41
C ASP A 145 -20.96 17.38 -14.91
N GLU A 146 -20.18 16.43 -14.39
CA GLU A 146 -20.27 15.96 -13.01
C GLU A 146 -18.87 15.90 -12.39
N CYS A 147 -18.77 16.25 -11.11
CA CYS A 147 -17.54 16.22 -10.31
C CYS A 147 -17.87 15.70 -8.92
N GLN A 148 -17.11 14.72 -8.43
CA GLN A 148 -17.26 14.15 -7.09
C GLN A 148 -15.91 14.05 -6.38
N CYS A 149 -15.90 14.21 -5.06
CA CYS A 149 -14.71 14.02 -4.24
C CYS A 149 -15.07 13.46 -2.85
N GLU A 150 -14.27 12.51 -2.35
CA GLU A 150 -14.50 11.87 -1.04
C GLU A 150 -14.30 12.80 0.18
N CYS A 151 -13.79 14.03 -0.02
CA CYS A 151 -13.65 14.97 1.07
C CYS A 151 -15.01 15.51 1.53
N ALA A 152 -15.13 15.92 2.80
CA ALA A 152 -16.40 16.38 3.39
C ALA A 152 -17.10 17.52 2.63
N VAL A 153 -16.35 18.36 1.91
CA VAL A 153 -16.89 19.49 1.12
C VAL A 153 -17.25 19.09 -0.32
N GLY A 154 -16.70 17.97 -0.81
CA GLY A 154 -16.82 17.54 -2.19
C GLY A 154 -17.75 16.35 -2.39
N MET A 155 -18.56 16.00 -1.39
CA MET A 155 -19.53 14.92 -1.51
C MET A 155 -20.66 15.34 -2.45
N GLY A 156 -20.87 14.58 -3.53
CA GLY A 156 -21.90 14.83 -4.53
C GLY A 156 -21.37 15.08 -5.94
N PRO A 157 -22.24 15.05 -6.97
CA PRO A 157 -21.88 15.21 -8.40
C PRO A 157 -21.60 16.67 -8.80
N ASN A 158 -21.80 17.64 -7.90
CA ASN A 158 -21.50 19.05 -8.12
C ASN A 158 -20.46 19.55 -7.12
N ALA A 159 -19.35 18.81 -7.00
CA ALA A 159 -18.31 19.11 -6.04
C ALA A 159 -17.45 20.31 -6.46
N HIS A 160 -17.29 21.28 -5.57
CA HIS A 160 -16.45 22.48 -5.77
C HIS A 160 -15.35 22.62 -4.70
N CYS A 161 -14.82 21.49 -4.22
CA CYS A 161 -13.76 21.49 -3.22
C CYS A 161 -12.40 21.82 -3.85
N LYS A 162 -11.44 22.25 -3.01
CA LYS A 162 -10.08 22.55 -3.47
C LYS A 162 -9.37 21.40 -4.17
N HIS A 163 -9.74 20.14 -3.87
CA HIS A 163 -9.18 18.97 -4.54
C HIS A 163 -9.70 18.83 -5.98
N VAL A 164 -11.00 19.06 -6.22
CA VAL A 164 -11.58 19.11 -7.58
C VAL A 164 -10.93 20.23 -8.36
N CYS A 165 -10.85 21.44 -7.80
CA CYS A 165 -10.20 22.58 -8.46
C CYS A 165 -8.71 22.30 -8.80
N CYS A 166 -8.00 21.57 -7.93
CA CYS A 166 -6.63 21.14 -8.18
C CYS A 166 -6.55 20.17 -9.37
N LEU A 167 -7.47 19.20 -9.47
CA LEU A 167 -7.56 18.29 -10.62
C LEU A 167 -7.88 19.05 -11.92
N LEU A 168 -8.85 19.96 -11.91
CA LEU A 168 -9.21 20.76 -13.08
C LEU A 168 -8.03 21.61 -13.58
N LEU A 169 -7.27 22.20 -12.65
CA LEU A 169 -6.03 22.92 -12.99
C LEU A 169 -4.97 21.98 -13.58
N ALA A 170 -4.86 20.74 -13.08
CA ALA A 170 -3.96 19.75 -13.64
C ALA A 170 -4.34 19.37 -15.09
N LEU A 171 -5.64 19.19 -15.36
CA LEU A 171 -6.15 18.88 -16.70
C LEU A 171 -5.95 20.03 -17.69
N GLN A 172 -6.15 21.28 -17.26
CA GLN A 172 -5.87 22.45 -18.10
C GLN A 172 -4.38 22.55 -18.46
N ASN A 173 -3.50 22.33 -17.48
CA ASN A 173 -2.07 22.30 -17.75
C ASN A 173 -1.70 21.14 -18.67
N PHE A 174 -2.28 19.95 -18.46
CA PHE A 174 -2.07 18.80 -19.33
C PHE A 174 -2.49 19.09 -20.78
N SER A 175 -3.63 19.75 -20.99
CA SER A 175 -4.10 20.18 -22.31
C SER A 175 -3.14 21.16 -22.99
N SER A 176 -2.47 22.03 -22.22
CA SER A 176 -1.60 23.08 -22.75
C SER A 176 -0.14 22.64 -22.94
N SER A 177 0.41 21.86 -22.01
CA SER A 177 1.83 21.47 -21.98
C SER A 177 2.08 19.98 -22.21
N GLY A 178 1.05 19.13 -22.15
CA GLY A 178 1.19 17.67 -22.20
C GLY A 178 1.83 17.05 -20.96
N GLU A 179 2.08 17.84 -19.91
CA GLU A 179 2.75 17.41 -18.67
C GLU A 179 1.85 17.59 -17.44
N ILE A 180 1.96 16.66 -16.47
CA ILE A 180 1.22 16.69 -15.21
C ILE A 180 2.19 16.64 -14.03
N LEU A 181 1.94 17.46 -13.02
CA LEU A 181 2.67 17.45 -11.76
C LEU A 181 2.02 16.47 -10.76
N SER A 182 2.45 15.20 -10.80
CA SER A 182 2.01 14.17 -9.84
C SER A 182 2.99 13.96 -8.67
N GLU A 183 2.53 13.28 -7.62
CA GLU A 183 3.30 12.85 -6.44
C GLU A 183 4.53 12.08 -6.92
N GLU A 184 5.68 12.45 -6.38
CA GLU A 184 6.92 11.81 -6.76
C GLU A 184 7.00 10.42 -6.13
N THR A 185 7.21 9.41 -6.96
CA THR A 185 7.41 8.04 -6.48
C THR A 185 8.80 7.88 -5.87
N CYS A 186 8.97 6.89 -4.99
CA CYS A 186 10.24 6.64 -4.28
C CYS A 186 11.43 6.32 -5.20
N THR A 187 11.17 6.02 -6.47
CA THR A 187 12.17 5.75 -7.52
C THR A 187 12.49 6.98 -8.36
N GLN A 188 11.62 8.00 -8.39
CA GLN A 188 11.85 9.24 -9.16
C GLN A 188 12.87 10.16 -8.50
N ARG A 189 12.90 10.19 -7.16
CA ARG A 189 14.03 10.77 -6.42
C ARG A 189 15.03 9.69 -6.12
N LEU A 190 16.27 9.89 -6.57
CA LEU A 190 17.38 9.04 -6.19
C LEU A 190 17.43 8.98 -4.65
N GLN A 191 17.23 7.80 -4.07
CA GLN A 191 17.32 7.65 -2.63
C GLN A 191 18.76 7.95 -2.22
N THR A 192 18.98 9.15 -1.68
CA THR A 192 20.24 9.51 -1.07
C THR A 192 20.30 8.82 0.27
N CYS A 193 20.85 7.60 0.30
CA CYS A 193 21.36 7.05 1.54
C CYS A 193 22.37 8.05 2.08
N LYS A 194 22.06 8.69 3.22
CA LYS A 194 23.06 9.49 3.92
C LYS A 194 24.28 8.58 4.10
N PRO A 195 25.49 9.02 3.74
CA PRO A 195 26.66 8.19 3.89
C PRO A 195 26.71 7.75 5.35
N TYR A 196 26.62 6.45 5.57
CA TYR A 196 26.77 5.89 6.90
C TYR A 196 28.18 6.22 7.38
N LYS A 197 28.28 7.15 8.33
CA LYS A 197 29.56 7.61 8.89
C LYS A 197 30.14 6.63 9.91
N GLY A 198 29.40 5.58 10.25
CA GLY A 198 29.88 4.53 11.13
C GLY A 198 30.78 3.55 10.39
N SER A 199 31.63 2.85 11.15
CA SER A 199 32.31 1.67 10.60
C SER A 199 31.28 0.55 10.40
N PRO A 200 31.39 -0.26 9.32
CA PRO A 200 30.50 -1.40 9.11
C PRO A 200 30.44 -2.29 10.36
N ILE A 201 29.23 -2.51 10.88
CA ILE A 201 28.99 -3.37 12.03
C ILE A 201 28.58 -4.75 11.50
N LYS A 202 29.24 -5.81 11.96
CA LYS A 202 28.85 -7.19 11.61
C LYS A 202 27.49 -7.51 12.22
N ALA A 203 26.70 -8.37 11.57
CA ALA A 203 25.36 -8.75 12.04
C ALA A 203 25.36 -9.24 13.51
N ASN A 204 26.37 -10.01 13.92
CA ASN A 204 26.54 -10.51 15.29
C ASN A 204 26.83 -9.41 16.33
N SER A 205 27.24 -8.22 15.86
CA SER A 205 27.57 -7.07 16.69
C SER A 205 26.43 -6.05 16.76
N LEU A 206 25.29 -6.34 16.12
CA LEU A 206 24.10 -5.50 16.23
C LEU A 206 23.48 -5.65 17.63
N PRO A 207 23.13 -4.54 18.30
CA PRO A 207 22.46 -4.59 19.59
C PRO A 207 21.01 -5.06 19.40
N LEU A 208 20.79 -6.37 19.52
CA LEU A 208 19.45 -6.96 19.50
C LEU A 208 18.74 -6.65 20.82
N THR A 209 17.56 -6.03 20.73
CA THR A 209 16.78 -5.51 21.87
C THR A 209 16.27 -6.60 22.82
N ASN A 210 16.36 -7.89 22.45
CA ASN A 210 15.90 -9.03 23.25
C ASN A 210 16.95 -10.16 23.26
N LYS A 211 18.03 -10.02 24.05
CA LYS A 211 19.00 -11.10 24.32
C LYS A 211 18.47 -12.17 25.29
N LYS A 212 17.20 -12.56 25.19
CA LYS A 212 16.66 -13.72 25.92
C LYS A 212 16.62 -14.91 24.97
N GLY A 213 17.77 -15.57 24.83
CA GLY A 213 17.88 -16.80 24.04
C GLY A 213 19.22 -16.89 23.35
N SER A 214 20.21 -17.43 24.06
CA SER A 214 21.48 -18.02 23.58
C SER A 214 22.33 -17.24 22.57
N GLU A 215 23.63 -17.13 22.85
CA GLU A 215 24.64 -17.08 21.80
C GLU A 215 24.48 -18.34 20.93
N VAL A 216 23.64 -18.27 19.89
CA VAL A 216 23.54 -19.35 18.90
C VAL A 216 24.76 -19.22 18.00
N GLN A 217 25.92 -19.61 18.52
CA GLN A 217 27.11 -19.83 17.71
C GLN A 217 27.01 -21.22 17.11
N PHE A 218 26.10 -21.38 16.15
CA PHE A 218 25.89 -22.64 15.46
C PHE A 218 26.92 -22.78 14.34
N ASP A 219 27.86 -23.71 14.51
CA ASP A 219 28.80 -24.12 13.45
C ASP A 219 28.45 -25.57 13.04
N PRO A 220 27.94 -25.80 11.82
CA PRO A 220 27.51 -27.13 11.37
C PRO A 220 28.65 -28.16 11.29
N ARG A 221 29.92 -27.73 11.36
CA ARG A 221 31.05 -28.65 11.22
C ARG A 221 31.24 -29.50 12.48
N PRO A 222 31.67 -30.77 12.37
CA PRO A 222 32.11 -31.57 13.50
C PRO A 222 33.19 -30.84 14.31
N ALA A 223 33.17 -30.95 15.64
CA ALA A 223 34.05 -30.18 16.53
C ALA A 223 35.54 -30.22 16.15
N LYS A 224 36.01 -31.36 15.63
CA LYS A 224 37.40 -31.58 15.15
C LYS A 224 37.82 -30.73 13.94
N TYR A 225 36.86 -30.16 13.20
CA TYR A 225 37.09 -29.37 11.99
C TYR A 225 36.71 -27.89 12.15
N ARG A 226 36.35 -27.46 13.36
CA ARG A 226 36.07 -26.04 13.65
C ARG A 226 37.39 -25.32 13.93
N ASN A 227 37.62 -24.19 13.25
CA ASN A 227 38.75 -23.27 13.52
C ASN A 227 40.14 -23.94 13.50
N CYS A 228 40.39 -24.88 12.60
CA CYS A 228 41.71 -25.48 12.45
C CYS A 228 42.72 -24.42 11.99
N ALA A 229 43.78 -24.17 12.78
CA ALA A 229 44.78 -23.12 12.51
C ALA A 229 45.45 -23.23 11.11
N ASN A 230 45.45 -24.42 10.52
CA ASN A 230 46.09 -24.72 9.24
C ASN A 230 45.12 -24.73 8.04
N TYR A 231 43.84 -24.45 8.23
CA TYR A 231 42.83 -24.50 7.17
C TYR A 231 42.12 -23.14 7.07
N ASN A 232 42.34 -22.43 5.97
CA ASN A 232 41.70 -21.15 5.71
C ASN A 232 40.29 -21.37 5.16
N ASP A 233 39.28 -21.20 6.01
CA ASP A 233 37.86 -21.40 5.66
C ASP A 233 37.28 -20.35 4.71
N PHE A 234 38.04 -19.29 4.39
CA PHE A 234 37.55 -18.17 3.59
C PHE A 234 37.71 -18.45 2.10
N PHE A 235 36.66 -18.20 1.32
CA PHE A 235 36.72 -18.27 -0.14
C PHE A 235 36.75 -16.86 -0.75
N ARG A 236 37.45 -16.70 -1.89
CA ARG A 236 37.51 -15.43 -2.62
C ARG A 236 36.40 -15.41 -3.66
N ASN A 237 35.44 -14.50 -3.52
CA ASN A 237 34.50 -14.22 -4.61
C ASN A 237 35.02 -13.03 -5.43
N VAL A 238 34.90 -13.12 -6.75
CA VAL A 238 35.35 -12.09 -7.69
C VAL A 238 34.19 -11.15 -7.98
N CYS A 239 34.29 -9.89 -7.56
CA CYS A 239 33.36 -8.86 -8.01
C CYS A 239 33.67 -8.50 -9.47
N LEU A 240 32.83 -8.97 -10.40
CA LEU A 240 32.95 -8.61 -11.82
C LEU A 240 32.39 -7.20 -12.08
N ASN A 241 33.25 -6.37 -12.68
CA ASN A 241 32.97 -5.11 -13.37
C ASN A 241 32.32 -3.95 -12.60
N ARG A 242 33.18 -3.03 -12.15
CA ARG A 242 32.85 -1.60 -12.01
C ARG A 242 33.43 -0.84 -13.20
N ARG A 243 32.62 -0.10 -13.96
CA ARG A 243 33.11 0.79 -15.04
C ARG A 243 34.13 1.78 -14.46
N GLY A 244 35.34 1.83 -15.04
CA GLY A 244 36.37 2.81 -14.70
C GLY A 244 37.54 2.31 -13.85
N VAL A 245 37.63 1.01 -13.52
CA VAL A 245 38.79 0.44 -12.79
C VAL A 245 39.60 -0.43 -13.75
N SER A 246 40.84 -0.03 -14.08
CA SER A 246 41.72 -0.75 -15.01
C SER A 246 42.61 -1.83 -14.35
N LYS A 247 42.56 -1.95 -13.01
CA LYS A 247 43.29 -2.97 -12.25
C LYS A 247 42.32 -4.07 -11.79
N PHE A 248 42.87 -5.27 -11.64
CA PHE A 248 42.21 -6.54 -11.29
C PHE A 248 40.98 -6.37 -10.39
N PRO A 249 39.87 -7.10 -10.63
CA PRO A 249 38.66 -7.02 -9.81
C PRO A 249 38.97 -7.23 -8.33
N ILE A 250 38.34 -6.41 -7.47
CA ILE A 250 38.48 -6.52 -6.02
C ILE A 250 37.95 -7.89 -5.59
N SER A 251 38.83 -8.79 -5.18
CA SER A 251 38.46 -10.07 -4.59
C SER A 251 38.14 -9.86 -3.11
N GLN A 252 36.89 -10.06 -2.73
CA GLN A 252 36.49 -10.02 -1.31
C GLN A 252 36.56 -11.44 -0.74
N LEU A 253 37.19 -11.58 0.43
CA LEU A 253 37.24 -12.83 1.20
C LEU A 253 35.94 -12.96 1.99
N TYR A 254 35.15 -14.00 1.71
CA TYR A 254 33.93 -14.31 2.42
C TYR A 254 34.12 -15.52 3.33
N PRO A 255 33.52 -15.54 4.53
CA PRO A 255 33.36 -16.76 5.30
C PRO A 255 32.39 -17.71 4.56
N PRO A 256 32.43 -19.03 4.87
CA PRO A 256 31.53 -19.99 4.24
C PRO A 256 30.06 -19.61 4.47
N ALA A 257 29.22 -19.90 3.46
CA ALA A 257 27.81 -19.55 3.49
C ALA A 257 27.10 -20.21 4.69
N ASN A 258 26.23 -19.45 5.36
CA ASN A 258 25.42 -19.98 6.45
C ASN A 258 24.26 -20.78 5.88
N VAL A 259 24.38 -22.12 5.91
CA VAL A 259 23.39 -23.05 5.34
C VAL A 259 21.99 -22.87 5.93
N TYR A 260 21.89 -22.44 7.20
CA TYR A 260 20.60 -22.21 7.87
C TYR A 260 19.93 -20.88 7.50
N ALA A 261 20.70 -19.96 6.92
CA ALA A 261 20.18 -18.67 6.47
C ALA A 261 19.85 -18.66 4.97
N VAL A 262 20.13 -19.74 4.23
CA VAL A 262 19.82 -19.87 2.79
C VAL A 262 18.31 -19.73 2.56
N ALA A 263 17.51 -20.29 3.47
CA ALA A 263 16.06 -20.14 3.57
C ALA A 263 15.57 -18.68 3.62
N SER A 264 16.35 -17.83 4.29
CA SER A 264 16.05 -16.42 4.51
C SER A 264 16.73 -15.50 3.49
N ASP A 265 17.52 -16.08 2.58
CA ASP A 265 18.18 -15.33 1.52
C ASP A 265 17.17 -15.08 0.40
N HIS A 266 17.12 -13.85 -0.10
CA HIS A 266 16.15 -13.47 -1.12
C HIS A 266 16.65 -13.92 -2.50
N ASP A 267 16.45 -15.21 -2.83
CA ASP A 267 16.84 -15.79 -4.11
C ASP A 267 15.85 -15.49 -5.26
N TYR A 268 14.78 -14.73 -4.98
CA TYR A 268 13.70 -14.37 -5.91
C TYR A 268 13.01 -15.57 -6.58
N LEU A 269 13.19 -16.78 -6.05
CA LEU A 269 12.53 -17.98 -6.54
C LEU A 269 11.16 -18.14 -5.87
N GLU A 270 10.24 -18.78 -6.57
CA GLU A 270 8.84 -18.93 -6.15
C GLU A 270 8.66 -19.88 -4.96
N GLY A 271 9.67 -20.68 -4.59
CA GLY A 271 9.56 -21.69 -3.54
C GLY A 271 10.84 -21.85 -2.73
N HIS A 272 10.70 -22.43 -1.54
CA HIS A 272 11.82 -22.61 -0.61
C HIS A 272 12.87 -23.58 -1.20
N PRO A 273 14.18 -23.34 -0.98
CA PRO A 273 15.23 -24.23 -1.46
C PRO A 273 15.05 -25.69 -1.01
N GLU A 274 14.51 -25.89 0.19
CA GLU A 274 14.18 -27.21 0.74
C GLU A 274 13.08 -27.91 -0.05
N ASP A 275 12.01 -27.20 -0.44
CA ASP A 275 10.91 -27.77 -1.23
C ASP A 275 11.38 -28.18 -2.62
N ARG A 276 12.30 -27.41 -3.20
CA ARG A 276 12.92 -27.73 -4.48
C ARG A 276 13.75 -29.01 -4.38
N TRP A 277 14.58 -29.12 -3.33
CA TRP A 277 15.34 -30.35 -3.10
C TRP A 277 14.43 -31.56 -2.87
N LEU A 278 13.35 -31.42 -2.10
CA LEU A 278 12.38 -32.49 -1.87
C LEU A 278 11.68 -32.96 -3.16
N LYS A 279 11.40 -32.03 -4.08
CA LYS A 279 10.91 -32.34 -5.43
C LYS A 279 11.96 -33.05 -6.27
N ASP A 280 13.19 -32.54 -6.32
CA ASP A 280 14.28 -33.11 -7.10
C ASP A 280 14.67 -34.52 -6.60
N ALA A 281 14.61 -34.74 -5.28
CA ALA A 281 14.82 -36.04 -4.65
C ALA A 281 13.61 -36.99 -4.79
N ASN A 282 12.52 -36.56 -5.43
CA ASN A 282 11.25 -37.30 -5.56
C ASN A 282 10.66 -37.76 -4.20
N ILE A 283 10.86 -36.97 -3.16
CA ILE A 283 10.35 -37.25 -1.80
C ILE A 283 8.95 -36.67 -1.62
N SER A 284 8.67 -35.53 -2.25
CA SER A 284 7.36 -34.85 -2.14
C SER A 284 6.22 -35.55 -2.88
N HIS A 285 6.54 -36.34 -3.92
CA HIS A 285 5.56 -37.13 -4.69
C HIS A 285 6.12 -38.54 -4.95
N ILE A 286 5.87 -39.48 -4.04
CA ILE A 286 6.14 -40.89 -4.30
C ILE A 286 4.94 -41.48 -5.06
N SER A 287 5.16 -41.96 -6.29
CA SER A 287 4.11 -42.63 -7.05
C SER A 287 3.75 -43.99 -6.45
N GLU A 288 2.48 -44.42 -6.55
CA GLU A 288 2.03 -45.72 -6.02
C GLU A 288 2.86 -46.90 -6.55
N ASN A 289 3.30 -46.83 -7.81
CA ASN A 289 4.18 -47.84 -8.40
C ASN A 289 5.56 -47.88 -7.72
N ARG A 290 6.08 -46.71 -7.28
CA ARG A 290 7.35 -46.62 -6.56
C ARG A 290 7.21 -47.12 -5.13
N ILE A 291 6.06 -46.89 -4.48
CA ILE A 291 5.73 -47.47 -3.16
C ILE A 291 5.77 -49.01 -3.26
N LYS A 292 5.03 -49.60 -4.20
CA LYS A 292 5.01 -51.06 -4.41
C LYS A 292 6.40 -51.63 -4.71
N CYS A 293 7.21 -50.90 -5.49
CA CYS A 293 8.57 -51.32 -5.81
C CYS A 293 9.48 -51.31 -4.57
N ILE A 294 9.37 -50.28 -3.71
CA ILE A 294 10.13 -50.21 -2.45
C ILE A 294 9.67 -51.31 -1.51
N GLU A 295 8.36 -51.52 -1.35
CA GLU A 295 7.79 -52.60 -0.53
C GLU A 295 8.26 -53.97 -1.00
N SER A 296 8.33 -54.22 -2.31
CA SER A 296 8.86 -55.50 -2.85
C SER A 296 10.36 -55.70 -2.62
N LEU A 297 11.13 -54.61 -2.44
CA LEU A 297 12.57 -54.65 -2.20
C LEU A 297 12.91 -54.77 -0.72
N THR A 298 12.04 -54.28 0.17
CA THR A 298 12.26 -54.27 1.63
C THR A 298 11.48 -55.35 2.37
N ALA A 299 10.44 -55.92 1.77
CA ALA A 299 9.83 -57.16 2.23
C ALA A 299 10.78 -58.32 1.89
N GLY A 300 11.49 -58.81 2.91
CA GLY A 300 12.25 -60.06 2.84
C GLY A 300 11.34 -61.28 2.72
#